data_AF-A2I7N6-F1
#
_entry.id   AF-A2I7N6-F1
#
_cell.length_a   1.000
_cell.length_b   1.000
_cell.length_c   1.000
_cell.angle_alpha   90.00
_cell.angle_beta   90.00
_cell.angle_gamma   90.00
#
_symmetry.space_group_name_H-M   'P 1'
#
loop_
_entity.id
_entity.type
_entity.pdbx_description
1 polymer ?
#
loop_
_entity_poly.entity_id
_entity_poly.type
_entity_poly.pdbx_seq_one_letter_code
_entity_poly.pdbx_strand_id
1 'polypeptide(L)'
;KNVTASEEELRKAVGTIGPISIAMNADPLQLYFGGILSGRGCTDELDHGVLAVGYGEVSQSSGNSKFWKVKNSWGDYWGEKG
;
A
#
# COMPACT_ATOMS: atom_id res chain seq x y z
N LYS A 1 17.77 -4.76 1.91
CA LYS A 1 18.00 -3.77 2.99
C LYS A 1 16.85 -3.92 3.97
N ASN A 2 17.11 -4.15 5.26
CA ASN A 2 16.02 -4.20 6.25
C ASN A 2 15.55 -2.77 6.52
N VAL A 3 14.26 -2.54 6.31
CA VAL A 3 13.57 -1.32 6.73
C VAL A 3 12.96 -1.63 8.10
N THR A 4 13.13 -0.73 9.07
CA THR A 4 12.46 -0.86 10.37
C THR A 4 10.95 -0.68 10.20
N ALA A 5 10.14 -1.10 11.17
CA ALA A 5 8.69 -0.93 11.14
C ALA A 5 8.28 0.55 11.35
N SER A 6 8.59 1.39 10.36
CA SER A 6 8.30 2.82 10.31
C SER A 6 7.92 3.22 8.90
N GLU A 7 6.76 3.86 8.74
CA GLU A 7 6.31 4.39 7.45
C GLU A 7 7.27 5.44 6.89
N GLU A 8 7.95 6.21 7.75
CA GLU A 8 8.93 7.20 7.30
C GLU A 8 10.17 6.53 6.69
N GLU A 9 10.67 5.48 7.32
CA GLU A 9 11.83 4.73 6.81
C GLU A 9 11.46 3.94 5.55
N LEU A 10 10.25 3.38 5.48
CA LEU A 10 9.72 2.79 4.25
C LEU A 10 9.64 3.84 3.14
N ARG A 11 9.20 5.05 3.44
CA ARG A 11 9.07 6.13 2.43
C ARG A 11 10.42 6.53 1.89
N LYS A 12 11.42 6.69 2.78
CA LYS A 12 12.81 6.93 2.39
C LYS A 12 13.34 5.79 1.54
N ALA A 13 13.13 4.54 1.93
CA ALA A 13 13.62 3.37 1.20
C ALA A 13 12.99 3.29 -0.20
N VAL A 14 11.66 3.40 -0.31
CA VAL A 14 10.95 3.39 -1.59
C VAL A 14 11.43 4.53 -2.50
N GLY A 15 11.61 5.74 -1.96
CA GLY A 15 12.03 6.91 -2.72
C GLY A 15 13.51 6.94 -3.14
N THR A 16 14.38 6.20 -2.46
CA THR A 16 15.85 6.24 -2.71
C THR A 16 16.43 4.95 -3.27
N ILE A 17 15.75 3.81 -3.08
CA ILE A 17 16.23 2.49 -3.52
C ILE A 17 15.34 1.95 -4.64
N GLY A 18 14.04 2.22 -4.58
CA GLY A 18 13.04 1.64 -5.48
C GLY A 18 12.09 0.69 -4.74
N PRO A 19 11.43 -0.25 -5.44
CA PRO A 19 10.39 -1.08 -4.85
C PRO A 19 10.84 -1.90 -3.63
N ILE A 20 10.02 -1.94 -2.58
CA ILE A 20 10.30 -2.63 -1.31
C ILE A 20 9.21 -3.68 -1.02
N SER A 21 9.62 -4.93 -0.76
CA SER A 21 8.70 -5.98 -0.32
C SER A 21 8.16 -5.69 1.08
N ILE A 22 6.84 -5.79 1.25
CA ILE A 22 6.14 -5.58 2.53
C ILE A 22 5.09 -6.67 2.73
N ALA A 23 4.57 -6.79 3.94
CA ALA A 23 3.41 -7.61 4.25
C ALA A 23 2.27 -6.73 4.79
N MET A 24 1.02 -7.14 4.54
CA MET A 24 -0.19 -6.48 5.01
C MET A 24 -1.31 -7.49 5.25
N ASN A 25 -2.36 -7.06 5.95
CA ASN A 25 -3.63 -7.78 6.05
C ASN A 25 -4.43 -7.60 4.75
N ALA A 26 -4.79 -8.70 4.08
CA ALA A 26 -5.47 -8.69 2.78
C ALA A 26 -7.00 -8.86 2.86
N ASP A 27 -7.58 -9.04 4.04
CA ASP A 27 -9.05 -9.09 4.19
C ASP A 27 -9.77 -7.89 3.54
N PRO A 28 -9.28 -6.64 3.69
CA PRO A 28 -9.91 -5.48 3.06
C PRO A 28 -9.71 -5.41 1.54
N LEU A 29 -8.78 -6.20 0.98
CA LEU A 29 -8.44 -6.20 -0.44
C LEU A 29 -9.38 -7.06 -1.29
N GLN A 30 -10.15 -7.97 -0.68
CA GLN A 30 -11.00 -8.91 -1.41
C GLN A 30 -12.00 -8.22 -2.35
N LEU A 31 -12.52 -7.05 -1.96
CA LEU A 31 -13.50 -6.27 -2.71
C LEU A 31 -12.95 -4.94 -3.24
N TYR A 32 -11.63 -4.79 -3.29
CA TYR A 32 -11.00 -3.57 -3.77
C TYR A 32 -11.10 -3.45 -5.29
N PHE A 33 -11.63 -2.31 -5.76
CA PHE A 33 -11.71 -1.97 -7.19
C PHE A 33 -11.00 -0.66 -7.55
N GLY A 34 -10.72 0.21 -6.57
CA GLY A 34 -9.99 1.46 -6.82
C GLY A 34 -10.10 2.50 -5.70
N GLY A 35 -9.24 3.51 -5.77
CA GLY A 35 -9.17 4.60 -4.80
C GLY A 35 -8.23 4.33 -3.61
N ILE A 36 -8.24 5.20 -2.62
CA ILE A 36 -7.41 4.99 -1.41
C ILE A 36 -8.19 4.07 -0.46
N LEU A 37 -7.71 2.84 -0.29
CA LEU A 37 -8.25 1.93 0.72
C LEU A 37 -7.95 2.47 2.13
N SER A 38 -8.99 2.69 2.93
CA SER A 38 -8.86 3.24 4.29
C SER A 38 -9.61 2.40 5.34
N GLY A 39 -8.85 1.87 6.31
CA GLY A 39 -9.19 1.73 7.74
C GLY A 39 -10.33 0.82 8.19
N ARG A 40 -11.27 0.40 7.34
CA ARG A 40 -12.34 -0.51 7.77
C ARG A 40 -11.91 -1.96 7.54
N GLY A 41 -11.64 -2.67 8.63
CA GLY A 41 -11.30 -4.09 8.61
C GLY A 41 -9.81 -4.41 8.52
N CYS A 42 -8.92 -3.41 8.49
CA CYS A 42 -7.48 -3.66 8.61
C CYS A 42 -7.14 -4.09 10.04
N THR A 43 -6.36 -5.17 10.16
CA THR A 43 -5.77 -5.63 11.42
C THR A 43 -4.25 -5.64 11.34
N ASP A 44 -3.57 -5.85 12.47
CA ASP A 44 -2.12 -6.06 12.51
C ASP A 44 -1.73 -7.51 12.15
N GLU A 45 -2.71 -8.37 11.79
CA GLU A 45 -2.47 -9.75 11.37
C GLU A 45 -2.06 -9.77 9.89
N LEU A 46 -0.74 -9.85 9.68
CA LEU A 46 -0.15 -9.90 8.34
C LEU A 46 -0.34 -11.29 7.72
N ASP A 47 -0.95 -11.35 6.54
CA ASP A 47 -1.24 -12.60 5.82
C ASP A 47 -0.83 -12.57 4.34
N HIS A 48 -0.50 -11.40 3.79
CA HIS A 48 -0.26 -11.24 2.36
C HIS A 48 0.99 -10.41 2.05
N GLY A 49 1.81 -10.93 1.13
CA GLY A 49 3.05 -10.29 0.68
C GLY A 49 2.83 -9.50 -0.62
N VAL A 50 3.23 -8.23 -0.60
CA VAL A 50 3.06 -7.29 -1.72
C VAL A 50 4.29 -6.42 -1.90
N LEU A 51 4.28 -5.56 -2.93
CA LEU A 51 5.40 -4.70 -3.26
C LEU A 51 5.00 -3.22 -3.19
N ALA A 52 5.58 -2.47 -2.26
CA ALA A 52 5.47 -1.01 -2.24
C ALA A 52 6.31 -0.44 -3.38
N VAL A 53 5.67 0.20 -4.37
CA VAL A 53 6.32 0.73 -5.57
C VAL A 53 6.35 2.26 -5.61
N GLY A 54 5.64 2.91 -4.70
CA GLY A 54 5.60 4.37 -4.60
C GLY A 54 4.70 4.84 -3.48
N TYR A 55 4.60 6.16 -3.35
CA TYR A 55 3.71 6.84 -2.41
C TYR A 55 3.28 8.18 -3.01
N GLY A 56 2.23 8.77 -2.46
CA GLY A 56 1.73 10.06 -2.91
C GLY A 56 0.83 10.73 -1.90
N GLU A 57 0.36 11.91 -2.27
CA GLU A 57 -0.63 12.70 -1.55
C GLU A 57 -1.64 13.22 -2.55
N VAL A 58 -2.93 13.17 -2.22
CA VAL A 58 -4.02 13.72 -3.00
C VAL A 58 -4.79 14.73 -2.14
N SER A 59 -5.04 15.91 -2.70
CA SER A 59 -5.94 16.88 -2.07
C SER A 59 -7.38 16.48 -2.32
N GLN A 60 -8.14 16.30 -1.24
CA GLN A 60 -9.57 16.07 -1.26
C GLN A 60 -10.30 17.26 -0.62
N SER A 61 -11.62 17.34 -0.81
CA SER A 61 -12.45 18.38 -0.20
C SER A 61 -12.40 18.37 1.34
N SER A 62 -12.13 17.21 1.94
CA SER A 62 -11.96 17.01 3.38
C SER A 62 -10.52 17.18 3.87
N GLY A 63 -9.59 17.59 3.00
CA GLY A 63 -8.16 17.72 3.30
C GLY A 63 -7.28 16.79 2.47
N ASN A 64 -5.98 16.80 2.74
CA ASN A 64 -5.02 15.99 2.01
C ASN A 64 -4.96 14.56 2.56
N SER A 65 -4.94 13.56 1.68
CA SER A 65 -4.79 12.14 2.02
C SER A 65 -3.51 11.58 1.42
N LYS A 66 -2.71 10.91 2.24
CA LYS A 66 -1.49 10.21 1.82
C LYS A 66 -1.81 8.76 1.49
N PHE A 67 -1.09 8.19 0.53
CA PHE A 67 -1.29 6.80 0.14
C PHE A 67 0.01 6.12 -0.30
N TRP A 68 0.01 4.80 -0.19
CA TRP A 68 1.02 3.92 -0.79
C TRP A 68 0.51 3.39 -2.12
N LYS A 69 1.38 3.35 -3.14
CA LYS A 69 1.14 2.56 -4.35
C LYS A 69 1.72 1.18 -4.14
N VAL A 70 0.87 0.18 -4.23
CA VAL A 70 1.23 -1.21 -3.98
C VAL A 70 0.95 -2.01 -5.25
N LYS A 71 1.95 -2.76 -5.71
CA LYS A 71 1.78 -3.76 -6.76
C LYS A 71 1.37 -5.07 -6.11
N ASN A 72 0.23 -5.60 -6.54
CA ASN A 72 -0.33 -6.86 -6.09
C ASN A 72 0.04 -8.00 -7.07
N SER A 73 -0.37 -9.23 -6.74
CA SER A 73 -0.07 -10.45 -7.49
C SER A 73 -1.33 -11.24 -7.89
N TRP A 74 -2.50 -10.60 -7.83
CA TRP A 74 -3.80 -11.21 -8.14
C TRP A 74 -4.28 -10.96 -9.58
N GLY A 75 -3.38 -10.61 -10.48
CA GLY A 75 -3.70 -10.32 -11.89
C GLY A 75 -4.14 -8.88 -12.15
N ASP A 76 -4.17 -8.51 -13.43
CA ASP A 76 -4.51 -7.15 -13.90
C ASP A 76 -6.02 -6.84 -13.89
N TYR A 77 -6.85 -7.86 -13.67
CA TYR A 77 -8.30 -7.71 -13.52
C TYR A 77 -8.71 -7.20 -12.14
N TRP A 78 -7.81 -7.28 -11.16
CA TRP A 78 -8.07 -6.89 -9.78
C TRP A 78 -7.61 -5.44 -9.53
N GLY A 79 -8.40 -4.68 -8.76
CA GLY A 79 -8.07 -3.31 -8.37
C GLY A 79 -7.77 -2.40 -9.57
N GLU A 80 -6.70 -1.62 -9.46
CA GLU A 80 -6.27 -0.64 -10.47
C GLU A 80 -5.21 -1.20 -11.41
N LYS A 81 -5.50 -2.37 -12.02
CA LYS A 81 -4.59 -3.15 -12.89
C LYS A 81 -3.49 -3.94 -12.15
N GLY A 82 -3.84 -4.52 -11.00
CA GLY A 82 -2.92 -5.27 -10.15
C GLY A 82 -1.90 -4.40 -9.43
#